data_AF-A0A833FW87-F1
#
_entry.id   AF-A0A833FW87-F1
#
_cell.length_a   1.000
_cell.length_b   1.000
_cell.length_c   1.000
_cell.angle_alpha   90.00
_cell.angle_beta   90.00
_cell.angle_gamma   90.00
#
_symmetry.space_group_name_H-M   'P 1'
#
loop_
_entity.id
_entity.type
_entity.pdbx_description
1 polymer ?
#
loop_
_entity_poly.entity_id
_entity_poly.type
_entity_poly.pdbx_seq_one_letter_code
_entity_poly.pdbx_strand_id
1 'polypeptide(L)'
;EEILGGEFSKRSKDYNFEGVQKEIYGAFENTFMMYLPRLCEHCLNPTCVAACPSGAIYKREEDGIVLIDQDKCRGWRMCVSGCPYKKIYYNWSSGKSEKCIMCYPRIEAGQPTVCSETCVGRIRYLGVVLYDADRISQAASAENERDLYESQLKVFLDPRDPKIIAKAREDGVPEAWLEAARNSPVWKMAMEWKVAFPLHPEYRTLPMVWYVPPLSPIQSAAEAGLMGSDGAMPDVRSLRIPLQYLANLLTAGNEEPVAKALERMLAMRAYMRGKTVDNVVDEGIARGVGLSGGQIEEMYRIMAIANYEDRFVIPTAHRETSEDAYDLKGSCGFSFGNGCSGGRTETSLFGGQPKAKRKVRTPTEFIS
;
A
#
# COMPACT_ATOMS: atom_id res chain seq x y z
N GLU A 1 -22.00 -5.49 -12.08
CA GLU A 1 -20.88 -6.42 -11.82
C GLU A 1 -20.72 -6.78 -10.34
N GLU A 2 -21.25 -5.99 -9.39
CA GLU A 2 -21.34 -6.38 -7.98
C GLU A 2 -21.98 -7.77 -7.80
N ILE A 3 -21.36 -8.62 -6.97
CA ILE A 3 -21.79 -10.00 -6.66
C ILE A 3 -22.15 -10.77 -7.94
N LEU A 4 -21.23 -10.75 -8.93
CA LEU A 4 -21.39 -11.40 -10.23
C LEU A 4 -22.62 -10.95 -11.04
N GLY A 5 -23.17 -9.77 -10.75
CA GLY A 5 -24.29 -9.19 -11.48
C GLY A 5 -23.95 -8.96 -12.96
N GLY A 6 -24.64 -9.69 -13.84
CA GLY A 6 -24.44 -9.72 -15.28
C GLY A 6 -24.03 -11.10 -15.80
N GLU A 7 -24.28 -11.36 -17.09
CA GLU A 7 -23.90 -12.61 -17.75
C GLU A 7 -22.39 -12.87 -17.67
N PHE A 8 -22.00 -14.15 -17.53
CA PHE A 8 -20.59 -14.53 -17.52
C PHE A 8 -19.88 -14.16 -18.82
N SER A 9 -20.55 -14.21 -19.98
CA SER A 9 -20.01 -13.77 -21.29
C SER A 9 -19.51 -12.32 -21.29
N LYS A 10 -20.10 -11.45 -20.45
CA LYS A 10 -19.71 -10.04 -20.28
C LYS A 10 -18.61 -9.91 -19.25
N ARG A 11 -18.73 -10.61 -18.11
CA ARG A 11 -17.76 -10.58 -17.00
C ARG A 11 -16.42 -11.24 -17.35
N SER A 12 -16.43 -12.27 -18.19
CA SER A 12 -15.22 -12.98 -18.65
C SER A 12 -14.36 -12.20 -19.65
N LYS A 13 -14.72 -10.93 -19.91
CA LYS A 13 -13.88 -9.93 -20.59
C LYS A 13 -12.90 -9.24 -19.65
N ASP A 14 -12.96 -9.51 -18.35
CA ASP A 14 -11.94 -9.09 -17.39
C ASP A 14 -10.55 -9.55 -17.89
N TYR A 15 -9.62 -8.59 -17.94
CA TYR A 15 -8.24 -8.79 -18.38
C TYR A 15 -7.55 -9.94 -17.64
N ASN A 16 -7.88 -10.12 -16.36
CA ASN A 16 -7.22 -11.14 -15.53
C ASN A 16 -7.56 -12.58 -15.91
N PHE A 17 -8.52 -12.82 -16.83
CA PHE A 17 -8.74 -14.14 -17.44
C PHE A 17 -7.76 -14.49 -18.56
N GLU A 18 -6.80 -13.62 -18.90
CA GLU A 18 -5.77 -13.93 -19.88
C GLU A 18 -4.98 -15.21 -19.51
N GLY A 19 -4.84 -16.14 -20.44
CA GLY A 19 -4.20 -17.43 -20.18
C GLY A 19 -5.00 -18.41 -19.31
N VAL A 20 -6.23 -18.06 -18.92
CA VAL A 20 -7.13 -18.93 -18.15
C VAL A 20 -8.16 -19.56 -19.08
N GLN A 21 -8.37 -20.88 -18.97
CA GLN A 21 -9.50 -21.56 -19.62
C GLN A 21 -10.80 -21.14 -18.93
N LYS A 22 -11.44 -20.08 -19.43
CA LYS A 22 -12.50 -19.38 -18.68
C LYS A 22 -13.87 -20.04 -18.78
N GLU A 23 -14.09 -20.88 -19.79
CA GLU A 23 -15.38 -21.52 -20.09
C GLU A 23 -15.90 -22.34 -18.90
N ILE A 24 -15.00 -23.02 -18.18
CA ILE A 24 -15.36 -23.86 -17.03
C ILE A 24 -15.98 -23.05 -15.88
N TYR A 25 -15.63 -21.76 -15.74
CA TYR A 25 -16.12 -20.89 -14.67
C TYR A 25 -17.48 -20.25 -15.00
N GLY A 26 -18.03 -20.54 -16.18
CA GLY A 26 -19.43 -20.28 -16.50
C GLY A 26 -20.39 -21.33 -15.91
N ALA A 27 -19.87 -22.51 -15.51
CA ALA A 27 -20.66 -23.55 -14.85
C ALA A 27 -20.92 -23.18 -13.39
N PHE A 28 -22.13 -23.50 -12.91
CA PHE A 28 -22.57 -23.14 -11.56
C PHE A 28 -21.63 -23.69 -10.49
N GLU A 29 -21.20 -24.93 -10.63
CA GLU A 29 -20.35 -25.67 -9.68
C GLU A 29 -18.95 -25.07 -9.53
N ASN A 30 -18.46 -24.40 -10.58
CA ASN A 30 -17.13 -23.79 -10.64
C ASN A 30 -17.16 -22.28 -10.41
N THR A 31 -18.32 -21.72 -10.03
CA THR A 31 -18.45 -20.29 -9.80
C THR A 31 -17.50 -19.81 -8.71
N PHE A 32 -16.73 -18.76 -8.99
CA PHE A 32 -15.94 -18.04 -7.99
C PHE A 32 -16.20 -16.54 -8.06
N MET A 33 -15.93 -15.87 -6.94
CA MET A 33 -15.88 -14.41 -6.86
C MET A 33 -14.88 -13.99 -5.80
N MET A 34 -14.34 -12.78 -5.94
CA MET A 34 -13.49 -12.14 -4.94
C MET A 34 -13.77 -10.64 -4.90
N TYR A 35 -13.38 -10.00 -3.81
CA TYR A 35 -13.49 -8.55 -3.66
C TYR A 35 -12.12 -7.91 -3.86
N LEU A 36 -12.08 -6.83 -4.65
CA LEU A 36 -10.87 -6.05 -4.88
C LEU A 36 -11.10 -4.57 -4.52
N PRO A 37 -11.05 -4.21 -3.23
CA PRO A 37 -11.12 -2.81 -2.81
C PRO A 37 -9.83 -2.08 -3.19
N ARG A 38 -9.92 -0.98 -3.93
CA ARG A 38 -8.75 -0.23 -4.41
C ARG A 38 -8.85 1.27 -4.15
N LEU A 39 -7.71 1.89 -3.89
CA LEU A 39 -7.53 3.33 -3.82
C LEU A 39 -6.36 3.75 -4.74
N CYS A 40 -5.86 4.98 -4.62
CA CYS A 40 -4.65 5.36 -5.34
C CYS A 40 -3.44 4.58 -4.79
N GLU A 41 -2.58 4.09 -5.67
CA GLU A 41 -1.43 3.30 -5.25
C GLU A 41 -0.29 4.13 -4.62
N HIS A 42 -0.37 5.47 -4.64
CA HIS A 42 0.68 6.38 -4.15
C HIS A 42 2.11 5.95 -4.55
N CYS A 43 2.21 5.51 -5.80
CA CYS A 43 3.36 4.93 -6.49
C CYS A 43 4.71 5.60 -6.18
N LEU A 44 5.81 4.85 -6.25
CA LEU A 44 7.17 5.41 -6.24
C LEU A 44 7.54 6.03 -7.60
N ASN A 45 7.07 5.42 -8.70
CA ASN A 45 7.18 5.95 -10.06
C ASN A 45 5.79 6.33 -10.63
N PRO A 46 5.13 7.38 -10.11
CA PRO A 46 3.76 7.73 -10.49
C PRO A 46 3.66 8.26 -11.93
N THR A 47 3.06 7.49 -12.83
CA THR A 47 2.80 7.92 -14.22
C THR A 47 1.92 9.17 -14.31
N CYS A 48 1.07 9.42 -13.31
CA CYS A 48 0.27 10.64 -13.27
C CYS A 48 1.11 11.91 -13.07
N VAL A 49 2.22 11.82 -12.32
CA VAL A 49 3.19 12.93 -12.19
C VAL A 49 3.84 13.18 -13.54
N ALA A 50 4.37 12.12 -14.18
CA ALA A 50 5.01 12.20 -15.50
C ALA A 50 4.06 12.73 -16.59
N ALA A 51 2.77 12.39 -16.54
CA ALA A 51 1.79 12.78 -17.55
C ALA A 51 1.22 14.20 -17.38
N CYS A 52 1.49 14.90 -16.27
CA CYS A 52 0.89 16.21 -15.99
C CYS A 52 1.69 17.37 -16.63
N PRO A 53 1.17 18.04 -17.69
CA PRO A 53 1.96 19.05 -18.40
C PRO A 53 2.28 20.30 -17.55
N SER A 54 1.44 20.60 -16.56
CA SER A 54 1.63 21.77 -15.69
C SER A 54 2.50 21.50 -14.47
N GLY A 55 2.99 20.27 -14.27
CA GLY A 55 3.75 19.89 -13.07
C GLY A 55 2.97 20.07 -11.76
N ALA A 56 1.64 20.01 -11.80
CA ALA A 56 0.78 20.23 -10.63
C ALA A 56 0.66 19.00 -9.71
N ILE A 57 1.17 17.84 -10.14
CA ILE A 57 1.12 16.60 -9.35
C ILE A 57 2.52 16.35 -8.83
N TYR A 58 2.63 16.05 -7.54
CA TYR A 58 3.90 15.83 -6.86
C TYR A 58 3.77 14.72 -5.82
N LYS A 59 4.89 14.10 -5.48
CA LYS A 59 5.02 13.16 -4.36
C LYS A 59 5.68 13.93 -3.21
N ARG A 60 5.04 13.93 -2.04
CA ARG A 60 5.60 14.52 -0.82
C ARG A 60 6.85 13.73 -0.40
N GLU A 61 7.85 14.44 0.10
CA GLU A 61 9.17 13.88 0.43
C GLU A 61 9.12 13.14 1.77
N GLU A 62 8.42 13.75 2.73
CA GLU A 62 8.33 13.30 4.12
C GLU A 62 7.51 12.01 4.31
N ASP A 63 6.52 11.75 3.46
CA ASP A 63 5.59 10.61 3.62
C ASP A 63 5.24 9.86 2.33
N GLY A 64 5.74 10.32 1.18
CA GLY A 64 5.48 9.69 -0.11
C GLY A 64 4.05 9.86 -0.64
N ILE A 65 3.20 10.69 -0.02
CA ILE A 65 1.82 10.89 -0.49
C ILE A 65 1.82 11.71 -1.79
N VAL A 66 1.36 11.10 -2.88
CA VAL A 66 1.11 11.78 -4.16
C VAL A 66 -0.15 12.67 -4.10
N LEU A 67 -0.03 13.95 -4.41
CA LEU A 67 -1.13 14.93 -4.39
C LEU A 67 -1.24 15.70 -5.72
N ILE A 68 -2.42 16.28 -5.96
CA ILE A 68 -2.67 17.24 -7.05
C ILE A 68 -2.87 18.61 -6.43
N ASP A 69 -1.94 19.53 -6.69
CA ASP A 69 -2.03 20.93 -6.29
C ASP A 69 -3.22 21.59 -6.99
N GLN A 70 -4.25 21.96 -6.21
CA GLN A 70 -5.48 22.54 -6.77
C GLN A 70 -5.28 23.95 -7.31
N ASP A 71 -4.27 24.69 -6.84
CA ASP A 71 -3.97 26.04 -7.34
C ASP A 71 -3.18 25.99 -8.64
N LYS A 72 -2.24 25.04 -8.77
CA LYS A 72 -1.44 24.85 -9.98
C LYS A 72 -2.13 24.02 -11.06
N CYS A 73 -3.12 23.20 -10.70
CA CYS A 73 -3.84 22.39 -11.67
C CYS A 73 -4.53 23.28 -12.73
N ARG A 74 -4.24 23.02 -14.00
CA ARG A 74 -4.80 23.74 -15.17
C ARG A 74 -5.85 22.93 -15.93
N GLY A 75 -6.28 21.78 -15.41
CA GLY A 75 -7.38 21.02 -16.00
C GLY A 75 -7.04 20.37 -17.35
N TRP A 76 -5.76 20.06 -17.62
CA TRP A 76 -5.33 19.39 -18.86
C TRP A 76 -5.85 17.95 -19.01
N ARG A 77 -6.27 17.31 -17.92
CA ARG A 77 -6.87 15.96 -17.87
C ARG A 77 -5.97 14.80 -18.34
N MET A 78 -4.75 15.06 -18.79
CA MET A 78 -3.78 14.03 -19.21
C MET A 78 -3.47 13.02 -18.10
N CYS A 79 -3.43 13.47 -16.84
CA CYS A 79 -3.21 12.61 -15.68
C CYS A 79 -4.32 11.56 -15.47
N VAL A 80 -5.56 11.82 -15.91
CA VAL A 80 -6.67 10.86 -15.83
C VAL A 80 -6.38 9.65 -16.70
N SER A 81 -5.95 9.90 -17.94
CA SER A 81 -5.54 8.83 -18.87
C SER A 81 -4.25 8.17 -18.41
N GLY A 82 -3.26 8.96 -17.98
CA GLY A 82 -1.93 8.50 -17.60
C GLY A 82 -1.90 7.57 -16.38
N CYS A 83 -2.87 7.66 -15.45
CA CYS A 83 -2.96 6.72 -14.34
C CYS A 83 -3.50 5.36 -14.82
N PRO A 84 -2.71 4.27 -14.78
CA PRO A 84 -3.18 2.97 -15.26
C PRO A 84 -4.29 2.41 -14.37
N TYR A 85 -4.26 2.71 -13.06
CA TYR A 85 -5.30 2.33 -12.10
C TYR A 85 -6.61 3.13 -12.19
N LYS A 86 -6.64 4.20 -13.00
CA LYS A 86 -7.76 5.14 -13.15
C LYS A 86 -8.26 5.70 -11.81
N LYS A 87 -7.30 6.11 -10.96
CA LYS A 87 -7.53 6.66 -9.60
C LYS A 87 -7.42 8.17 -9.51
N ILE A 88 -7.49 8.84 -10.66
CA ILE A 88 -7.63 10.28 -10.77
C ILE A 88 -8.97 10.53 -11.45
N TYR A 89 -9.77 11.38 -10.84
CA TYR A 89 -11.12 11.70 -11.27
C TYR A 89 -11.17 13.18 -11.64
N TYR A 90 -11.77 13.50 -12.77
CA TYR A 90 -11.93 14.89 -13.18
C TYR A 90 -13.18 15.47 -12.54
N ASN A 91 -13.04 16.59 -11.82
CA ASN A 91 -14.15 17.34 -11.28
C ASN A 91 -14.68 18.28 -12.38
N TRP A 92 -15.86 17.94 -12.90
CA TRP A 92 -16.53 18.66 -13.98
C TRP A 92 -16.98 20.08 -13.59
N SER A 93 -17.14 20.36 -12.29
CA SER A 93 -17.53 21.67 -11.79
C SER A 93 -16.34 22.60 -11.62
N SER A 94 -15.29 22.16 -10.90
CA SER A 94 -14.10 22.99 -10.65
C SER A 94 -13.16 23.09 -11.86
N GLY A 95 -13.32 22.18 -12.83
CA GLY A 95 -12.45 22.07 -13.99
C GLY A 95 -11.07 21.45 -13.69
N LYS A 96 -10.90 20.86 -12.51
CA LYS A 96 -9.62 20.32 -12.02
C LYS A 96 -9.74 18.83 -11.72
N SER A 97 -8.61 18.13 -11.75
CA SER A 97 -8.56 16.73 -11.35
C SER A 97 -8.32 16.59 -9.85
N GLU A 98 -8.96 15.58 -9.26
CA GLU A 98 -8.87 15.20 -7.85
C GLU A 98 -8.53 13.71 -7.74
N LYS A 99 -8.00 13.30 -6.59
CA LYS A 99 -7.61 11.92 -6.32
C LYS A 99 -7.68 11.62 -4.83
N CYS A 100 -7.53 10.33 -4.47
CA CYS A 100 -7.25 9.94 -3.10
C CYS A 100 -6.04 10.73 -2.56
N ILE A 101 -6.19 11.34 -1.40
CA ILE A 101 -5.15 12.15 -0.75
C ILE A 101 -4.44 11.41 0.39
N MET A 102 -4.58 10.08 0.44
CA MET A 102 -4.14 9.20 1.55
C MET A 102 -4.53 9.71 2.94
N CYS A 103 -5.65 10.46 3.04
CA CYS A 103 -6.05 11.17 4.25
C CYS A 103 -4.88 11.91 4.93
N TYR A 104 -4.02 12.59 4.16
CA TYR A 104 -2.81 13.21 4.70
C TYR A 104 -3.04 14.06 5.97
N PRO A 105 -4.15 14.81 6.17
CA PRO A 105 -4.35 15.55 7.42
C PRO A 105 -4.41 14.66 8.67
N ARG A 106 -4.82 13.40 8.51
CA ARG A 106 -4.83 12.38 9.57
C ARG A 106 -3.46 11.71 9.72
N ILE A 107 -2.84 11.32 8.60
CA ILE A 107 -1.51 10.70 8.59
C ILE A 107 -0.48 11.62 9.22
N GLU A 108 -0.54 12.93 8.96
CA GLU A 108 0.34 13.94 9.57
C GLU A 108 0.32 13.88 11.10
N ALA A 109 -0.83 13.52 11.69
CA ALA A 109 -1.05 13.39 13.11
C ALA A 109 -0.91 11.94 13.65
N GLY A 110 -0.34 11.01 12.86
CA GLY A 110 -0.18 9.61 13.25
C GLY A 110 -1.48 8.80 13.28
N GLN A 111 -2.55 9.30 12.64
CA GLN A 111 -3.84 8.62 12.59
C GLN A 111 -4.02 7.82 11.29
N PRO A 112 -4.76 6.69 11.33
CA PRO A 112 -5.06 5.94 10.12
C PRO A 112 -5.92 6.73 9.13
N THR A 113 -5.81 6.35 7.86
CA THR A 113 -6.75 6.81 6.83
C THR A 113 -8.18 6.38 7.19
N VAL A 114 -9.17 7.19 6.80
CA VAL A 114 -10.59 6.90 7.08
C VAL A 114 -10.97 5.49 6.61
N CYS A 115 -10.64 5.16 5.36
CA CYS A 115 -10.97 3.86 4.79
C CYS A 115 -10.24 2.67 5.44
N SER A 116 -9.14 2.90 6.16
CA SER A 116 -8.45 1.88 6.93
C SER A 116 -9.06 1.71 8.32
N GLU A 117 -9.32 2.82 9.02
CA GLU A 117 -9.94 2.81 10.35
C GLU A 117 -11.36 2.24 10.32
N THR A 118 -12.15 2.59 9.29
CA THR A 118 -13.53 2.13 9.14
C THR A 118 -13.64 0.79 8.41
N CYS A 119 -12.53 0.08 8.21
CA CYS A 119 -12.54 -1.21 7.52
C CYS A 119 -13.15 -2.28 8.43
N VAL A 120 -14.44 -2.56 8.21
CA VAL A 120 -15.21 -3.55 8.99
C VAL A 120 -14.55 -4.93 8.97
N GLY A 121 -14.02 -5.34 7.82
CA GLY A 121 -13.33 -6.63 7.67
C GLY A 121 -11.93 -6.70 8.31
N ARG A 122 -11.42 -5.59 8.88
CA ARG A 122 -10.09 -5.54 9.53
C ARG A 122 -8.93 -5.95 8.63
N ILE A 123 -9.08 -5.84 7.30
CA ILE A 123 -8.10 -6.33 6.31
C ILE A 123 -7.03 -5.31 5.89
N ARG A 124 -7.08 -4.08 6.42
CA ARG A 124 -6.17 -3.00 6.01
C ARG A 124 -5.10 -2.77 7.07
N TYR A 125 -3.86 -2.65 6.61
CA TYR A 125 -2.67 -2.43 7.43
C TYR A 125 -1.93 -1.20 6.91
N LEU A 126 -1.41 -0.38 7.82
CA LEU A 126 -0.61 0.81 7.50
C LEU A 126 0.69 0.71 8.28
N GLY A 127 1.80 0.89 7.58
CA GLY A 127 3.13 0.78 8.15
C GLY A 127 4.15 1.43 7.23
N VAL A 128 5.23 1.95 7.81
CA VAL A 128 6.31 2.61 7.08
C VAL A 128 7.12 1.58 6.31
N VAL A 129 7.56 1.94 5.10
CA VAL A 129 8.55 1.20 4.32
C VAL A 129 9.60 2.19 3.86
N LEU A 130 10.84 1.99 4.27
CA LEU A 130 11.98 2.78 3.81
C LEU A 130 12.36 2.31 2.39
N TYR A 131 12.70 3.24 1.51
CA TYR A 131 13.02 2.93 0.12
C TYR A 131 14.16 3.80 -0.40
N ASP A 132 14.94 3.25 -1.33
CA ASP A 132 16.00 3.95 -2.04
C ASP A 132 15.44 4.65 -3.28
N ALA A 133 15.34 5.98 -3.23
CA ALA A 133 14.78 6.78 -4.31
C ALA A 133 15.63 6.73 -5.59
N ASP A 134 16.96 6.58 -5.48
CA ASP A 134 17.87 6.58 -6.63
C ASP A 134 17.71 5.31 -7.48
N ARG A 135 17.19 4.24 -6.87
CA ARG A 135 16.96 2.95 -7.54
C ARG A 135 15.59 2.82 -8.20
N ILE A 136 14.70 3.81 -8.04
CA ILE A 136 13.34 3.79 -8.60
C ILE A 136 13.35 3.62 -10.12
N SER A 137 14.16 4.43 -10.82
CA SER A 137 14.21 4.37 -12.29
C SER A 137 14.69 3.00 -12.78
N GLN A 138 15.77 2.48 -12.18
CA GLN A 138 16.32 1.17 -12.52
C GLN A 138 15.31 0.04 -12.29
N ALA A 139 14.59 0.08 -11.16
CA ALA A 139 13.61 -0.94 -10.81
C ALA A 139 12.39 -0.91 -11.74
N ALA A 140 11.88 0.28 -12.08
CA ALA A 140 10.73 0.44 -12.97
C ALA A 140 11.06 0.09 -14.45
N SER A 141 12.33 0.17 -14.83
CA SER A 141 12.82 -0.12 -16.19
C SER A 141 13.30 -1.57 -16.38
N ALA A 142 12.96 -2.51 -15.48
CA ALA A 142 13.30 -3.92 -15.66
C ALA A 142 12.79 -4.43 -17.02
N GLU A 143 13.64 -5.13 -17.78
CA GLU A 143 13.30 -5.57 -19.15
C GLU A 143 12.08 -6.48 -19.16
N ASN A 144 12.07 -7.50 -18.30
CA ASN A 144 10.96 -8.42 -18.12
C ASN A 144 9.98 -7.90 -17.06
N GLU A 145 8.69 -7.81 -17.43
CA GLU A 145 7.64 -7.34 -16.52
C GLU A 145 7.43 -8.26 -15.32
N ARG A 146 7.74 -9.55 -15.45
CA ARG A 146 7.66 -10.53 -14.35
C ARG A 146 8.69 -10.27 -13.26
N ASP A 147 9.75 -9.54 -13.56
CA ASP A 147 10.80 -9.19 -12.60
C ASP A 147 10.48 -7.91 -11.83
N LEU A 148 9.41 -7.17 -12.17
CA LEU A 148 9.08 -5.89 -11.56
C LEU A 148 8.72 -6.02 -10.07
N TYR A 149 8.06 -7.12 -9.68
CA TYR A 149 7.79 -7.42 -8.28
C TYR A 149 9.09 -7.51 -7.46
N GLU A 150 10.02 -8.37 -7.89
CA GLU A 150 11.30 -8.55 -7.22
C GLU A 150 12.19 -7.30 -7.33
N SER A 151 12.10 -6.57 -8.43
CA SER A 151 12.80 -5.30 -8.61
C SER A 151 12.32 -4.24 -7.63
N GLN A 152 11.01 -4.16 -7.37
CA GLN A 152 10.46 -3.26 -6.36
C GLN A 152 10.88 -3.68 -4.93
N LEU A 153 10.87 -4.97 -4.60
CA LEU A 153 11.35 -5.45 -3.30
C LEU A 153 12.80 -5.03 -3.03
N LYS A 154 13.65 -5.02 -4.07
CA LYS A 154 15.04 -4.56 -3.98
C LYS A 154 15.19 -3.05 -3.71
N VAL A 155 14.16 -2.26 -3.98
CA VAL A 155 14.12 -0.81 -3.66
C VAL A 155 13.81 -0.58 -2.19
N PHE A 156 13.12 -1.52 -1.54
CA PHE A 156 12.85 -1.44 -0.10
C PHE A 156 14.09 -1.76 0.73
N LEU A 157 14.26 -1.01 1.81
CA LEU A 157 15.40 -1.11 2.71
C LEU A 157 15.03 -1.87 3.98
N ASP A 158 15.98 -2.58 4.56
CA ASP A 158 15.79 -3.24 5.85
C ASP A 158 15.89 -2.20 6.98
N PRO A 159 14.80 -1.92 7.71
CA PRO A 159 14.79 -0.94 8.79
C PRO A 159 15.59 -1.38 10.02
N ARG A 160 16.08 -2.63 10.06
CA ARG A 160 16.91 -3.17 11.14
C ARG A 160 18.41 -3.18 10.82
N ASP A 161 18.80 -2.92 9.57
CA ASP A 161 20.20 -2.84 9.19
C ASP A 161 20.84 -1.55 9.75
N PRO A 162 21.90 -1.65 10.59
CA PRO A 162 22.59 -0.48 11.14
C PRO A 162 23.09 0.51 10.08
N LYS A 163 23.46 0.05 8.89
CA LYS A 163 23.92 0.92 7.79
C LYS A 163 22.76 1.74 7.22
N ILE A 164 21.61 1.12 7.02
CA ILE A 164 20.40 1.79 6.57
C ILE A 164 19.92 2.80 7.61
N ILE A 165 19.93 2.43 8.89
CA ILE A 165 19.57 3.33 9.99
C ILE A 165 20.50 4.55 10.02
N ALA A 166 21.81 4.35 9.90
CA ALA A 166 22.78 5.46 9.88
C ALA A 166 22.56 6.38 8.68
N LYS A 167 22.33 5.80 7.49
CA LYS A 167 22.06 6.57 6.27
C LYS A 167 20.73 7.34 6.35
N ALA A 168 19.67 6.71 6.82
CA ALA A 168 18.37 7.35 6.98
C ALA A 168 18.44 8.55 7.95
N ARG A 169 19.24 8.46 9.02
CA ARG A 169 19.49 9.60 9.92
C ARG A 169 20.26 10.73 9.23
N GLU A 170 21.24 10.40 8.39
CA GLU A 170 21.96 11.39 7.56
C GLU A 170 21.01 12.09 6.60
N ASP A 171 20.07 11.35 6.01
CA ASP A 171 19.05 11.87 5.08
C ASP A 171 17.87 12.57 5.80
N GLY A 172 17.95 12.74 7.13
CA GLY A 172 16.98 13.51 7.90
C GLY A 172 15.70 12.78 8.31
N VAL A 173 15.65 11.44 8.20
CA VAL A 173 14.50 10.64 8.63
C VAL A 173 14.35 10.69 10.16
N PRO A 174 13.20 11.10 10.71
CA PRO A 174 13.00 11.17 12.16
C PRO A 174 13.07 9.81 12.85
N GLU A 175 13.53 9.76 14.11
CA GLU A 175 13.66 8.49 14.84
C GLU A 175 12.30 7.78 15.04
N ALA A 176 11.20 8.54 15.18
CA ALA A 176 9.85 7.97 15.24
C ALA A 176 9.48 7.20 13.95
N TRP A 177 9.96 7.66 12.78
CA TRP A 177 9.77 6.96 11.51
C TRP A 177 10.61 5.70 11.41
N LEU A 178 11.83 5.71 11.94
CA LEU A 178 12.70 4.53 11.99
C LEU A 178 12.13 3.45 12.92
N GLU A 179 11.60 3.83 14.08
CA GLU A 179 10.91 2.92 14.99
C GLU A 179 9.64 2.35 14.35
N ALA A 180 8.83 3.19 13.70
CA ALA A 180 7.63 2.75 12.98
C ALA A 180 7.97 1.79 11.83
N ALA A 181 9.07 2.03 11.10
CA ALA A 181 9.54 1.12 10.05
C ALA A 181 9.96 -0.24 10.59
N ARG A 182 10.67 -0.28 11.72
CA ARG A 182 11.09 -1.53 12.39
C ARG A 182 9.91 -2.39 12.84
N ASN A 183 8.78 -1.75 13.18
CA ASN A 183 7.55 -2.40 13.63
C ASN A 183 6.45 -2.47 12.54
N SER A 184 6.80 -2.19 11.28
CA SER A 184 5.83 -2.06 10.20
C SER A 184 5.16 -3.40 9.84
N PRO A 185 3.82 -3.54 9.96
CA PRO A 185 3.12 -4.75 9.52
C PRO A 185 3.19 -4.91 7.99
N VAL A 186 3.26 -3.80 7.25
CA VAL A 186 3.38 -3.79 5.79
C VAL A 186 4.73 -4.37 5.37
N TRP A 187 5.82 -3.95 6.01
CA TRP A 187 7.15 -4.49 5.74
C TRP A 187 7.21 -5.99 6.04
N LYS A 188 6.61 -6.44 7.15
CA LYS A 188 6.53 -7.87 7.49
C LYS A 188 5.79 -8.68 6.42
N MET A 189 4.61 -8.23 5.99
CA MET A 189 3.84 -8.94 4.97
C MET A 189 4.54 -8.97 3.59
N ALA A 190 5.19 -7.86 3.21
CA ALA A 190 5.81 -7.72 1.89
C ALA A 190 7.22 -8.34 1.82
N MET A 191 8.07 -8.11 2.81
CA MET A 191 9.50 -8.48 2.80
C MET A 191 9.77 -9.76 3.59
N GLU A 192 9.20 -9.90 4.79
CA GLU A 192 9.53 -11.00 5.70
C GLU A 192 8.76 -12.27 5.34
N TRP A 193 7.42 -12.19 5.28
CA TRP A 193 6.54 -13.33 5.04
C TRP A 193 6.20 -13.54 3.57
N LYS A 194 6.51 -12.56 2.69
CA LYS A 194 6.22 -12.58 1.25
C LYS A 194 4.78 -13.03 0.93
N VAL A 195 3.82 -12.50 1.68
CA VAL A 195 2.39 -12.79 1.49
C VAL A 195 1.62 -11.65 0.85
N ALA A 196 2.21 -10.45 0.77
CA ALA A 196 1.64 -9.29 0.10
C ALA A 196 2.35 -9.00 -1.22
N PHE A 197 1.58 -8.57 -2.22
CA PHE A 197 2.05 -8.29 -3.58
C PHE A 197 1.55 -6.94 -4.10
N PRO A 198 2.31 -6.27 -4.99
CA PRO A 198 1.84 -5.07 -5.68
C PRO A 198 0.64 -5.40 -6.58
N LEU A 199 -0.25 -4.43 -6.79
CA LEU A 199 -1.30 -4.56 -7.79
C LEU A 199 -0.78 -4.17 -9.18
N HIS A 200 -0.88 -5.08 -10.14
CA HIS A 200 -0.41 -4.88 -11.52
C HIS A 200 0.99 -4.25 -11.60
N PRO A 201 2.04 -4.95 -11.13
CA PRO A 201 3.42 -4.44 -11.17
C PRO A 201 3.88 -4.10 -12.60
N GLU A 202 3.35 -4.77 -13.62
CA GLU A 202 3.61 -4.55 -15.06
C GLU A 202 3.30 -3.13 -15.52
N TYR A 203 2.52 -2.35 -14.77
CA TYR A 203 2.31 -0.94 -15.05
C TYR A 203 3.55 -0.07 -14.76
N ARG A 204 4.62 -0.64 -14.20
CA ARG A 204 5.93 0.00 -13.98
C ARG A 204 5.88 1.24 -13.08
N THR A 205 4.80 1.39 -12.33
CA THR A 205 4.63 2.52 -11.40
C THR A 205 5.26 2.28 -10.04
N LEU A 206 5.66 1.04 -9.72
CA LEU A 206 6.08 0.63 -8.38
C LEU A 206 5.01 1.02 -7.33
N PRO A 207 3.83 0.38 -7.35
CA PRO A 207 2.69 0.74 -6.50
C PRO A 207 2.97 0.45 -5.02
N MET A 208 2.39 1.25 -4.11
CA MET A 208 2.63 1.17 -2.66
C MET A 208 1.43 0.68 -1.85
N VAL A 209 0.32 0.27 -2.49
CA VAL A 209 -0.78 -0.45 -1.82
C VAL A 209 -0.74 -1.91 -2.28
N TRP A 210 -0.40 -2.80 -1.35
CA TRP A 210 -0.16 -4.21 -1.65
C TRP A 210 -1.29 -5.09 -1.10
N TYR A 211 -1.45 -6.27 -1.71
CA TYR A 211 -2.58 -7.17 -1.50
C TYR A 211 -2.10 -8.56 -1.11
N VAL A 212 -2.72 -9.12 -0.08
CA VAL A 212 -2.59 -10.55 0.23
C VAL A 212 -3.64 -11.30 -0.60
N PRO A 213 -3.26 -12.32 -1.39
CA PRO A 213 -4.21 -13.05 -2.24
C PRO A 213 -5.22 -13.81 -1.38
N PRO A 214 -6.50 -13.87 -1.78
CA PRO A 214 -7.51 -14.56 -1.01
C PRO A 214 -7.36 -16.09 -1.14
N LEU A 215 -7.53 -16.80 -0.02
CA LEU A 215 -7.86 -18.22 -0.07
C LEU A 215 -9.30 -18.39 -0.58
N SER A 216 -9.58 -19.50 -1.25
CA SER A 216 -10.93 -19.86 -1.68
C SER A 216 -11.32 -21.26 -1.18
N PRO A 217 -12.59 -21.66 -1.30
CA PRO A 217 -12.95 -23.07 -1.19
C PRO A 217 -12.19 -23.92 -2.21
N ILE A 218 -12.14 -25.22 -1.94
CA ILE A 218 -11.58 -26.22 -2.85
C ILE A 218 -12.60 -26.47 -3.99
N GLN A 219 -12.13 -26.92 -5.15
CA GLN A 219 -13.01 -27.36 -6.23
C GLN A 219 -13.76 -28.64 -5.82
N SER A 220 -15.04 -28.72 -6.17
CA SER A 220 -15.93 -29.83 -5.79
C SER A 220 -15.41 -31.21 -6.24
N ALA A 221 -14.59 -31.26 -7.30
CA ALA A 221 -13.95 -32.48 -7.79
C ALA A 221 -12.86 -33.02 -6.84
N ALA A 222 -12.12 -32.14 -6.15
CA ALA A 222 -11.11 -32.53 -5.16
C ALA A 222 -11.74 -32.91 -3.79
N GLU A 223 -12.97 -32.46 -3.51
CA GLU A 223 -13.76 -32.94 -2.37
C GLU A 223 -14.29 -34.38 -2.57
N ALA A 224 -14.54 -34.79 -3.83
CA ALA A 224 -15.19 -36.06 -4.17
C ALA A 224 -14.26 -37.28 -4.24
N GLY A 225 -12.95 -37.10 -4.12
CA GLY A 225 -12.01 -38.22 -4.08
C GLY A 225 -10.56 -37.75 -4.16
N LEU A 226 -9.75 -38.27 -3.23
CA LEU A 226 -8.30 -38.08 -3.08
C LEU A 226 -7.91 -36.88 -2.21
N MET A 227 -8.02 -37.07 -0.88
CA MET A 227 -7.00 -36.54 0.01
C MET A 227 -5.66 -37.17 -0.37
N GLY A 228 -4.94 -36.53 -1.31
CA GLY A 228 -3.49 -36.65 -1.41
C GLY A 228 -2.87 -35.87 -0.25
N SER A 229 -3.13 -36.32 0.98
CA SER A 229 -2.72 -35.62 2.18
C SER A 229 -1.31 -36.04 2.55
N ASP A 230 -0.35 -35.14 2.35
CA ASP A 230 0.73 -34.95 3.33
C ASP A 230 0.13 -34.33 4.61
N GLY A 231 -0.73 -35.09 5.28
CA GLY A 231 -1.15 -34.86 6.66
C GLY A 231 -2.20 -33.79 6.98
N ALA A 232 -2.29 -32.63 6.31
CA ALA A 232 -3.28 -31.60 6.76
C ALA A 232 -3.64 -30.44 5.80
N MET A 233 -2.97 -30.23 4.67
CA MET A 233 -3.16 -29.02 3.86
C MET A 233 -3.70 -29.30 2.46
N PRO A 234 -4.73 -28.57 1.99
CA PRO A 234 -5.17 -28.63 0.60
C PRO A 234 -4.06 -28.13 -0.35
N ASP A 235 -3.94 -28.76 -1.52
CA ASP A 235 -3.08 -28.23 -2.59
C ASP A 235 -3.63 -26.87 -3.05
N VAL A 236 -2.78 -25.84 -3.07
CA VAL A 236 -3.14 -24.49 -3.52
C VAL A 236 -3.66 -24.48 -4.95
N ARG A 237 -3.22 -25.41 -5.80
CA ARG A 237 -3.69 -25.53 -7.18
C ARG A 237 -5.11 -26.09 -7.29
N SER A 238 -5.61 -26.73 -6.23
CA SER A 238 -6.98 -27.25 -6.14
C SER A 238 -8.01 -26.21 -5.69
N LEU A 239 -7.57 -24.99 -5.40
CA LEU A 239 -8.44 -23.89 -5.02
C LEU A 239 -9.36 -23.49 -6.20
N ARG A 240 -10.58 -23.05 -5.86
CA ARG A 240 -11.59 -22.66 -6.83
C ARG A 240 -11.24 -21.39 -7.61
N ILE A 241 -10.57 -20.43 -6.97
CA ILE A 241 -10.04 -19.26 -7.69
C ILE A 241 -8.83 -19.72 -8.51
N PRO A 242 -8.81 -19.49 -9.84
CA PRO A 242 -7.67 -19.85 -10.66
C PRO A 242 -6.41 -19.11 -10.20
N LEU A 243 -5.31 -19.86 -9.99
CA LEU A 243 -4.03 -19.29 -9.57
C LEU A 243 -3.50 -18.28 -10.61
N GLN A 244 -3.56 -18.62 -11.89
CA GLN A 244 -3.20 -17.72 -12.99
C GLN A 244 -3.98 -16.39 -12.96
N TYR A 245 -5.25 -16.39 -12.55
CA TYR A 245 -6.04 -15.15 -12.44
C TYR A 245 -5.48 -14.22 -11.36
N LEU A 246 -5.08 -14.78 -10.20
CA LEU A 246 -4.41 -14.02 -9.15
C LEU A 246 -3.01 -13.57 -9.56
N ALA A 247 -2.29 -14.40 -10.32
CA ALA A 247 -0.96 -14.07 -10.83
C ALA A 247 -1.00 -12.90 -11.83
N ASN A 248 -1.97 -12.91 -12.75
CA ASN A 248 -2.19 -11.80 -13.69
C ASN A 248 -2.45 -10.47 -12.95
N LEU A 249 -3.13 -10.54 -11.81
CA LEU A 249 -3.48 -9.37 -11.00
C LEU A 249 -2.30 -8.82 -10.15
N LEU A 250 -1.44 -9.71 -9.64
CA LEU A 250 -0.52 -9.38 -8.53
C LEU A 250 0.96 -9.53 -8.89
N THR A 251 1.30 -10.32 -9.91
CA THR A 251 2.69 -10.73 -10.18
C THR A 251 2.99 -10.80 -11.69
N ALA A 252 2.27 -10.02 -12.50
CA ALA A 252 2.42 -9.98 -13.96
C ALA A 252 2.35 -11.39 -14.60
N GLY A 253 1.47 -12.24 -14.06
CA GLY A 253 1.23 -13.61 -14.54
C GLY A 253 2.18 -14.67 -13.99
N ASN A 254 3.13 -14.33 -13.11
CA ASN A 254 3.99 -15.31 -12.44
C ASN A 254 3.28 -15.98 -11.26
N GLU A 255 2.89 -17.24 -11.41
CA GLU A 255 2.12 -17.98 -10.38
C GLU A 255 2.92 -18.32 -9.12
N GLU A 256 4.24 -18.50 -9.23
CA GLU A 256 5.05 -19.10 -8.15
C GLU A 256 5.05 -18.29 -6.85
N PRO A 257 5.21 -16.96 -6.84
CA PRO A 257 5.12 -16.17 -5.62
C PRO A 257 3.72 -16.24 -4.98
N VAL A 258 2.66 -16.20 -5.81
CA VAL A 258 1.27 -16.27 -5.31
C VAL A 258 0.99 -17.63 -4.69
N ALA A 259 1.45 -18.73 -5.32
CA ALA A 259 1.32 -20.08 -4.78
C ALA A 259 1.95 -20.19 -3.39
N LYS A 260 3.21 -19.77 -3.26
CA LYS A 260 3.94 -19.78 -1.98
C LYS A 260 3.26 -18.96 -0.89
N ALA A 261 2.68 -17.80 -1.25
CA ALA A 261 1.93 -17.00 -0.28
C ALA A 261 0.68 -17.72 0.22
N LEU A 262 -0.07 -18.36 -0.68
CA LEU A 262 -1.26 -19.13 -0.30
C LEU A 262 -0.87 -20.37 0.53
N GLU A 263 0.23 -21.05 0.19
CA GLU A 263 0.80 -22.15 0.99
C GLU A 263 1.16 -21.69 2.40
N ARG A 264 1.81 -20.54 2.54
CA ARG A 264 2.14 -19.93 3.86
C ARG A 264 0.89 -19.61 4.67
N MET A 265 -0.16 -19.11 4.02
CA MET A 265 -1.45 -18.85 4.69
C MET A 265 -2.15 -20.13 5.14
N LEU A 266 -2.08 -21.21 4.34
CA LEU A 266 -2.58 -22.53 4.72
C LEU A 266 -1.75 -23.15 5.85
N ALA A 267 -0.43 -23.01 5.81
CA ALA A 267 0.50 -23.47 6.85
C ALA A 267 0.23 -22.77 8.18
N MET A 268 -0.02 -21.46 8.18
CA MET A 268 -0.45 -20.73 9.38
C MET A 268 -1.73 -21.33 9.97
N ARG A 269 -2.74 -21.65 9.14
CA ARG A 269 -3.98 -22.27 9.60
C ARG A 269 -3.76 -23.67 10.17
N ALA A 270 -2.94 -24.49 9.52
CA ALA A 270 -2.64 -25.85 9.94
C ALA A 270 -1.83 -25.86 11.25
N TYR A 271 -0.78 -25.05 11.35
CA TYR A 271 0.04 -24.90 12.56
C TYR A 271 -0.80 -24.43 13.75
N MET A 272 -1.62 -23.38 13.55
CA MET A 272 -2.47 -22.87 14.63
C MET A 272 -3.58 -23.84 15.03
N ARG A 273 -4.10 -24.65 14.09
CA ARG A 273 -5.03 -25.73 14.41
C ARG A 273 -4.37 -26.80 15.27
N GLY A 274 -3.20 -27.32 14.86
CA GLY A 274 -2.46 -28.31 15.65
C GLY A 274 -2.17 -27.80 17.07
N LYS A 275 -1.76 -26.53 17.19
CA LYS A 275 -1.50 -25.89 18.49
C LYS A 275 -2.75 -25.74 19.34
N THR A 276 -3.88 -25.36 18.77
CA THR A 276 -5.10 -25.00 19.54
C THR A 276 -6.08 -26.15 19.75
N VAL A 277 -6.14 -27.11 18.83
CA VAL A 277 -7.07 -28.26 18.87
C VAL A 277 -6.37 -29.49 19.41
N ASP A 278 -5.21 -29.82 18.82
CA ASP A 278 -4.51 -31.07 19.12
C ASP A 278 -3.45 -30.90 20.23
N ASN A 279 -3.20 -29.66 20.66
CA ASN A 279 -2.18 -29.27 21.64
C ASN A 279 -0.77 -29.74 21.23
N VAL A 280 -0.49 -29.75 19.92
CA VAL A 280 0.80 -30.13 19.33
C VAL A 280 1.39 -28.95 18.58
N VAL A 281 2.63 -28.61 18.89
CA VAL A 281 3.42 -27.64 18.12
C VAL A 281 4.24 -28.40 17.09
N ASP A 282 3.79 -28.38 15.84
CA ASP A 282 4.48 -29.02 14.72
C ASP A 282 5.30 -27.98 13.92
N GLU A 283 6.57 -27.83 14.30
CA GLU A 283 7.53 -26.99 13.57
C GLU A 283 7.83 -27.51 12.15
N GLY A 284 7.45 -28.75 11.82
CA GLY A 284 7.55 -29.30 10.47
C GLY A 284 6.71 -28.51 9.46
N ILE A 285 5.51 -28.08 9.87
CA ILE A 285 4.61 -27.26 9.03
C ILE A 285 5.25 -25.92 8.69
N ALA A 286 5.88 -25.27 9.68
CA ALA A 286 6.55 -23.99 9.47
C ALA A 286 7.75 -24.13 8.52
N ARG A 287 8.61 -25.12 8.77
CA ARG A 287 9.79 -25.39 7.92
C ARG A 287 9.40 -25.74 6.49
N GLY A 288 8.27 -26.43 6.28
CA GLY A 288 7.77 -26.82 4.96
C GLY A 288 7.52 -25.64 4.02
N VAL A 289 7.17 -24.46 4.56
CA VAL A 289 6.92 -23.23 3.79
C VAL A 289 8.03 -22.17 3.94
N GLY A 290 9.15 -22.56 4.55
CA GLY A 290 10.32 -21.70 4.76
C GLY A 290 10.09 -20.61 5.81
N LEU A 291 9.28 -20.87 6.83
CA LEU A 291 9.03 -19.98 7.98
C LEU A 291 9.45 -20.69 9.28
N SER A 292 9.61 -19.92 10.36
CA SER A 292 9.72 -20.47 11.72
C SER A 292 8.35 -20.48 12.43
N GLY A 293 8.16 -21.33 13.43
CA GLY A 293 6.97 -21.30 14.28
C GLY A 293 6.71 -19.92 14.89
N GLY A 294 7.77 -19.22 15.30
CA GLY A 294 7.69 -17.83 15.78
C GLY A 294 7.15 -16.85 14.73
N GLN A 295 7.57 -16.98 13.47
CA GLN A 295 7.02 -16.17 12.38
C GLN A 295 5.56 -16.49 12.10
N ILE A 296 5.15 -17.77 12.16
CA ILE A 296 3.74 -18.15 12.02
C ILE A 296 2.89 -17.57 13.16
N GLU A 297 3.38 -17.60 14.40
CA GLU A 297 2.67 -17.02 15.54
C GLU A 297 2.56 -15.49 15.42
N GLU A 298 3.57 -14.83 14.88
CA GLU A 298 3.53 -13.40 14.59
C GLU A 298 2.57 -13.08 13.44
N MET A 299 2.58 -13.87 12.36
CA MET A 299 1.57 -13.78 11.30
C MET A 299 0.17 -13.93 11.88
N TYR A 300 -0.06 -14.90 12.75
CA TYR A 300 -1.36 -15.10 13.41
C TYR A 300 -1.75 -13.90 14.28
N ARG A 301 -0.82 -13.35 15.08
CA ARG A 301 -1.07 -12.14 15.86
C ARG A 301 -1.48 -10.97 14.97
N ILE A 302 -0.72 -10.69 13.92
CA ILE A 302 -0.97 -9.52 13.06
C ILE A 302 -2.19 -9.73 12.17
N MET A 303 -2.37 -10.90 11.57
CA MET A 303 -3.39 -11.15 10.54
C MET A 303 -4.72 -11.68 11.09
N ALA A 304 -4.71 -12.40 12.21
CA ALA A 304 -5.92 -13.00 12.79
C ALA A 304 -6.43 -12.24 14.02
N ILE A 305 -5.57 -11.97 15.02
CA ILE A 305 -5.95 -11.14 16.18
C ILE A 305 -6.12 -9.69 15.74
N ALA A 306 -5.15 -9.19 14.97
CA ALA A 306 -5.20 -7.93 14.24
C ALA A 306 -5.58 -6.72 15.11
N ASN A 307 -4.96 -6.60 16.28
CA ASN A 307 -5.18 -5.47 17.20
C ASN A 307 -4.95 -4.13 16.50
N TYR A 308 -5.58 -3.06 16.99
CA TYR A 308 -5.55 -1.76 16.32
C TYR A 308 -4.12 -1.25 16.14
N GLU A 309 -3.30 -1.35 17.18
CA GLU A 309 -1.89 -0.98 17.23
C GLU A 309 -0.99 -1.86 16.36
N ASP A 310 -1.35 -3.13 16.15
CA ASP A 310 -0.62 -4.04 15.25
C ASP A 310 -0.96 -3.75 13.78
N ARG A 311 -2.16 -3.22 13.48
CA ARG A 311 -2.57 -2.88 12.12
C ARG A 311 -2.06 -1.54 11.64
N PHE A 312 -1.99 -0.55 12.53
CA PHE A 312 -1.75 0.85 12.17
C PHE A 312 -0.53 1.38 12.92
N VAL A 313 0.63 1.26 12.28
CA VAL A 313 1.92 1.76 12.79
C VAL A 313 2.30 3.00 11.98
N ILE A 314 1.77 4.15 12.40
CA ILE A 314 1.83 5.41 11.64
C ILE A 314 2.52 6.47 12.49
N PRO A 315 3.74 6.91 12.11
CA PRO A 315 4.41 8.00 12.81
C PRO A 315 3.77 9.34 12.44
N THR A 316 4.01 10.37 13.25
CA THR A 316 3.65 11.76 12.93
C THR A 316 4.57 12.31 11.83
N ALA A 317 4.07 13.20 10.98
CA ALA A 317 4.84 13.79 9.87
C ALA A 317 5.80 14.92 10.29
N HIS A 318 5.88 15.25 11.58
CA HIS A 318 6.82 16.23 12.14
C HIS A 318 6.79 17.62 11.45
N ARG A 319 5.58 18.18 11.24
CA ARG A 319 5.38 19.48 10.55
C ARG A 319 6.13 20.65 11.21
N GLU A 320 6.44 20.54 12.49
CA GLU A 320 7.23 21.51 13.24
C GLU A 320 8.67 21.68 12.73
N THR A 321 9.16 20.75 11.91
CA THR A 321 10.52 20.81 11.34
C THR A 321 10.62 21.73 10.13
N SER A 322 9.53 21.89 9.38
CA SER A 322 9.48 22.65 8.12
C SER A 322 8.66 23.94 8.22
N GLU A 323 7.79 24.05 9.22
CA GLU A 323 6.88 25.18 9.42
C GLU A 323 7.02 25.83 10.80
N ASP A 324 6.66 27.11 10.92
CA ASP A 324 6.52 27.77 12.24
C ASP A 324 5.24 27.28 12.92
N ALA A 325 5.35 26.13 13.59
CA ALA A 325 4.21 25.49 14.25
C ALA A 325 3.57 26.39 15.34
N TYR A 326 4.33 27.30 15.96
CA TYR A 326 3.79 28.18 16.99
C TYR A 326 2.89 29.26 16.39
N ASP A 327 3.32 29.89 15.29
CA ASP A 327 2.47 30.84 14.55
C ASP A 327 1.25 30.16 13.92
N LEU A 328 1.44 28.98 13.33
CA LEU A 328 0.34 28.22 12.72
C LEU A 328 -0.69 27.78 13.77
N LYS A 329 -0.25 27.33 14.94
CA LYS A 329 -1.17 26.96 16.04
C LYS A 329 -2.08 28.13 16.45
N GLY A 330 -1.56 29.36 16.46
CA GLY A 330 -2.30 30.55 16.87
C GLY A 330 -3.15 31.19 15.77
N SER A 331 -2.93 30.84 14.49
CA SER A 331 -3.49 31.59 13.36
C SER A 331 -4.13 30.75 12.27
N CYS A 332 -3.86 29.44 12.21
CA CYS A 332 -4.47 28.53 11.24
C CYS A 332 -5.96 28.30 11.60
N GLY A 333 -6.83 28.29 10.58
CA GLY A 333 -8.28 28.13 10.74
C GLY A 333 -9.10 29.42 10.60
N PHE A 334 -8.47 30.60 10.72
CA PHE A 334 -9.11 31.89 10.43
C PHE A 334 -8.97 32.24 8.94
N SER A 335 -9.91 31.76 8.12
CA SER A 335 -9.90 31.92 6.64
C SER A 335 -10.45 33.27 6.14
N PHE A 336 -10.16 34.37 6.84
CA PHE A 336 -10.42 35.74 6.37
C PHE A 336 -9.40 36.11 5.26
N GLY A 337 -9.46 35.44 4.11
CA GLY A 337 -8.47 35.53 3.02
C GLY A 337 -7.47 34.37 3.01
N ASN A 338 -6.21 34.60 2.62
CA ASN A 338 -5.14 33.59 2.60
C ASN A 338 -4.57 33.29 4.00
N GLY A 339 -5.42 33.18 5.02
CA GLY A 339 -5.02 33.17 6.43
C GLY A 339 -4.03 32.07 6.82
N CYS A 340 -3.96 30.95 6.11
CA CYS A 340 -3.01 29.86 6.36
C CYS A 340 -1.88 29.77 5.32
N SER A 341 -1.78 30.75 4.41
CA SER A 341 -0.80 30.77 3.32
C SER A 341 -0.22 32.17 3.17
N GLY A 342 1.02 32.37 3.62
CA GLY A 342 1.71 33.67 3.54
C GLY A 342 2.15 34.08 2.13
N GLY A 343 1.85 33.27 1.10
CA GLY A 343 2.49 33.38 -0.21
C GLY A 343 3.99 33.08 -0.14
N ARG A 344 4.68 33.17 -1.27
CA ARG A 344 6.15 33.03 -1.34
C ARG A 344 6.88 34.37 -1.43
N THR A 345 6.14 35.45 -1.68
CA THR A 345 6.67 36.79 -1.92
C THR A 345 6.13 37.75 -0.87
N GLU A 346 6.98 38.66 -0.41
CA GLU A 346 6.59 39.68 0.59
C GLU A 346 5.57 40.68 0.02
N THR A 347 5.59 40.90 -1.28
CA THR A 347 4.69 41.83 -1.96
C THR A 347 3.34 41.16 -2.28
N SER A 348 2.26 41.81 -1.89
CA SER A 348 0.88 41.47 -2.26
C SER A 348 0.24 42.63 -2.99
N LEU A 349 -0.52 42.35 -4.05
CA LEU A 349 -1.25 43.37 -4.83
C LEU A 349 -2.28 44.14 -3.98
N PHE A 350 -2.75 43.55 -2.89
CA PHE A 350 -3.77 44.14 -2.02
C PHE A 350 -3.19 44.76 -0.74
N GLY A 351 -1.86 44.93 -0.65
CA GLY A 351 -1.21 45.61 0.47
C GLY A 351 -1.32 44.88 1.82
N GLY A 352 -1.65 43.59 1.82
CA GLY A 352 -1.67 42.77 3.03
C GLY A 352 -0.27 42.65 3.63
N GLN A 353 -0.13 42.84 4.94
CA GLN A 353 1.16 42.65 5.59
C GLN A 353 1.59 41.18 5.44
N PRO A 354 2.83 40.89 5.02
CA PRO A 354 3.35 39.53 5.11
C PRO A 354 3.25 39.13 6.59
N LYS A 355 2.65 37.96 6.88
CA LYS A 355 2.67 37.40 8.23
C LYS A 355 4.13 37.33 8.64
N ALA A 356 4.54 38.21 9.55
CA ALA A 356 5.91 38.27 10.00
C ALA A 356 6.27 36.87 10.53
N LYS A 357 7.32 36.25 9.97
CA LYS A 357 8.04 35.21 10.69
C LYS A 357 8.45 35.87 12.00
N ARG A 358 7.74 35.60 13.09
CA ARG A 358 8.04 36.20 14.38
C ARG A 358 9.38 35.61 14.77
N LYS A 359 10.49 36.35 14.51
CA LYS A 359 11.82 35.97 15.01
C LYS A 359 11.66 35.78 16.50
N VAL A 360 11.69 34.52 16.95
CA VAL A 360 11.73 34.19 18.36
C VAL A 360 13.04 34.76 18.88
N ARG A 361 12.95 35.91 19.56
CA ARG A 361 14.07 36.48 20.29
C ARG A 361 14.35 35.56 21.47
N THR A 362 15.53 34.97 21.51
CA THR A 362 15.96 34.13 22.63
C THR A 362 16.16 35.00 23.88
N PRO A 363 16.04 34.46 25.10
CA PRO A 363 16.25 35.22 26.34
C PRO A 363 17.61 35.93 26.43
N THR A 364 18.60 35.48 25.65
CA THR A 364 19.92 36.10 25.50
C THR A 364 19.89 37.47 24.81
N GLU A 365 18.83 37.82 24.09
CA GLU A 365 18.68 39.13 23.43
C GLU A 365 18.13 40.24 24.36
N PHE A 366 17.91 39.95 25.65
CA PHE A 366 17.52 40.94 26.67
C PHE A 366 18.70 41.59 27.40
N ILE A 367 19.93 41.11 27.18
CA ILE A 367 21.13 41.63 27.85
C ILE A 367 22.09 42.18 26.77
N SER A 368 21.69 43.30 26.19
CA SER A 368 22.60 44.24 25.52
C SER A 368 22.05 45.65 25.64
#